data_AF-A0ABD5T4X6-F1
#
_entry.id   AF-A0ABD5T4X6-F1
#
_cell.length_a   1.000
_cell.length_b   1.000
_cell.length_c   1.000
_cell.angle_alpha   90.00
_cell.angle_beta   90.00
_cell.angle_gamma   90.00
#
_symmetry.space_group_name_H-M   'P 1'
#
loop_
_entity.id
_entity.type
_entity.pdbx_description
1 polymer ?
#
loop_
_entity_poly.entity_id
_entity_poly.type
_entity_poly.pdbx_seq_one_letter_code
_entity_poly.pdbx_strand_id
1 'polypeptide(L)'
;RAAAGESHDGTLRAVRADVLALSGERDESDDSNESNNSNESDERSRSEAAFPRSEPLPDAVDAVYACNLPAELQRPTVALAERLDAACLFTTLGFEEPTVRVRRRSIGGTTLYVAREETGVDNGETCRR
;
A
#
# COMPACT_ATOMS: atom_id res chain seq x y z
N ARG A 1 -20.69 26.83 8.12
CA ARG A 1 -20.71 25.98 9.33
C ARG A 1 -19.53 25.01 9.19
N ALA A 2 -18.36 25.39 9.72
CA ALA A 2 -17.16 24.55 9.66
C ALA A 2 -17.31 23.43 10.71
N ALA A 3 -17.19 22.18 10.28
CA ALA A 3 -17.08 21.05 11.20
C ALA A 3 -15.70 21.15 11.87
N ALA A 4 -15.69 21.46 13.17
CA ALA A 4 -14.50 21.35 13.99
C ALA A 4 -14.13 19.88 14.03
N GLY A 5 -13.00 19.51 13.40
CA GLY A 5 -12.48 18.15 13.48
C GLY A 5 -12.16 17.85 14.94
N GLU A 6 -12.80 16.81 15.47
CA GLU A 6 -12.52 16.27 16.79
C GLU A 6 -11.04 15.89 16.84
N SER A 7 -10.28 16.65 17.62
CA SER A 7 -8.86 16.38 17.87
C SER A 7 -8.80 15.20 18.82
N HIS A 8 -8.61 14.01 18.27
CA HIS A 8 -8.32 12.84 19.07
C HIS A 8 -6.90 13.02 19.63
N ASP A 9 -6.77 13.07 20.95
CA ASP A 9 -5.48 13.00 21.66
C ASP A 9 -4.93 11.58 21.53
N GLY A 10 -4.49 11.26 20.31
CA GLY A 10 -4.02 9.93 19.91
C GLY A 10 -2.51 9.94 19.73
N THR A 11 -1.86 8.85 20.16
CA THR A 11 -0.45 8.61 19.82
C THR A 11 -0.38 7.98 18.42
N LEU A 12 0.32 8.62 17.50
CA LEU A 12 0.53 8.11 16.14
C LEU A 12 1.90 7.43 16.03
N ARG A 13 1.91 6.17 15.57
CA ARG A 13 3.14 5.42 15.28
C ARG A 13 3.31 5.27 13.77
N ALA A 14 4.25 6.01 13.19
CA ALA A 14 4.58 5.91 11.77
C ALA A 14 5.74 4.95 11.54
N VAL A 15 5.60 4.05 10.55
CA VAL A 15 6.66 3.17 10.06
C VAL A 15 6.88 3.46 8.58
N ARG A 16 8.14 3.57 8.15
CA ARG A 16 8.49 3.73 6.74
C ARG A 16 8.66 2.36 6.11
N ALA A 17 8.00 2.15 4.97
CA ALA A 17 8.16 0.94 4.16
C ALA A 17 8.33 1.31 2.68
N ASP A 18 9.07 0.49 1.95
CA ASP A 18 9.23 0.63 0.51
C ASP A 18 8.20 -0.24 -0.22
N VAL A 19 7.47 0.34 -1.18
CA VAL A 19 6.47 -0.38 -2.01
C VAL A 19 7.13 -0.76 -3.32
N LEU A 20 7.38 -2.05 -3.50
CA LEU A 20 7.93 -2.59 -4.75
C LEU A 20 6.80 -3.11 -5.62
N ALA A 21 6.64 -2.52 -6.80
CA ALA A 21 5.78 -3.06 -7.84
C ALA A 21 6.48 -4.28 -8.46
N LEU A 22 6.21 -5.46 -7.92
CA LEU A 22 6.65 -6.71 -8.54
C LEU A 22 5.81 -6.92 -9.80
N SER A 23 6.45 -6.92 -10.97
CA SER A 23 5.86 -7.50 -12.17
C SER A 23 5.55 -8.95 -11.84
N GLY A 24 4.27 -9.31 -11.79
CA GLY A 24 3.84 -10.64 -11.42
C GLY A 24 4.25 -11.66 -12.48
N GLU A 25 5.49 -12.13 -12.43
CA GLU A 25 5.77 -13.54 -12.68
C GLU A 25 5.22 -14.26 -11.45
N ARG A 26 3.89 -14.47 -11.44
CA ARG A 26 3.27 -15.46 -10.59
C ARG A 26 4.03 -16.74 -10.95
N ASP A 27 4.84 -17.25 -10.04
CA ASP A 27 5.43 -18.57 -10.12
C ASP A 27 4.25 -19.55 -10.12
N GLU A 28 3.68 -19.74 -11.31
CA GLU A 28 2.95 -20.94 -11.65
C GLU A 28 4.04 -21.99 -11.58
N SER A 29 4.24 -22.57 -10.39
CA SER A 29 5.03 -23.77 -10.21
C SER A 29 4.28 -24.87 -10.95
N ASP A 30 4.46 -24.88 -12.27
CA ASP A 30 4.04 -25.94 -13.15
C ASP A 30 4.94 -27.12 -12.80
N ASP A 31 4.38 -28.04 -12.01
CA ASP A 31 4.93 -29.37 -11.70
C ASP A 31 4.96 -30.24 -12.98
N SER A 32 5.56 -29.71 -14.06
CA SER A 32 5.98 -30.51 -15.20
C SER A 32 7.34 -31.11 -14.86
N ASN A 33 7.28 -32.30 -14.25
CA ASN A 33 8.35 -33.25 -14.29
C ASN A 33 8.73 -33.53 -15.75
N GLU A 34 9.78 -32.87 -16.24
CA GLU A 34 10.45 -33.26 -17.46
C GLU A 34 11.90 -33.65 -17.14
N SER A 35 12.11 -34.96 -16.98
CA SER A 35 13.44 -35.54 -17.04
C SER A 35 13.98 -35.41 -18.47
N ASN A 36 15.04 -34.62 -18.68
CA ASN A 36 16.33 -35.09 -19.19
C ASN A 36 17.28 -33.94 -19.63
N ASN A 37 18.47 -33.91 -19.00
CA ASN A 37 19.85 -33.70 -19.51
C ASN A 37 20.05 -32.86 -20.80
N SER A 38 21.04 -31.96 -20.94
CA SER A 38 22.41 -31.91 -20.38
C SER A 38 23.02 -30.51 -20.61
N ASN A 39 23.90 -30.08 -19.70
CA ASN A 39 24.99 -29.08 -19.80
C ASN A 39 24.91 -27.98 -20.88
N GLU A 40 24.92 -26.70 -20.46
CA GLU A 40 26.07 -25.82 -20.74
C GLU A 40 26.10 -24.61 -19.79
N SER A 41 27.31 -24.23 -19.43
CA SER A 41 27.71 -23.33 -18.36
C SER A 41 27.23 -21.88 -18.53
N ASP A 42 26.66 -21.28 -17.48
CA ASP A 42 26.77 -19.83 -17.29
C ASP A 42 26.53 -19.48 -15.81
N GLU A 43 27.62 -19.22 -15.11
CA GLU A 43 27.68 -18.72 -13.73
C GLU A 43 27.13 -17.28 -13.70
N ARG A 44 25.81 -17.13 -13.85
CA ARG A 44 25.14 -15.88 -13.49
C ARG A 44 25.16 -15.81 -11.97
N SER A 45 26.21 -15.16 -11.47
CA SER A 45 26.24 -14.48 -10.18
C SER A 45 25.04 -13.52 -10.12
N ARG A 46 23.86 -14.07 -9.85
CA ARG A 46 22.67 -13.31 -9.51
C ARG A 46 22.99 -12.79 -8.13
N SER A 47 23.45 -11.55 -8.07
CA SER A 47 23.57 -10.82 -6.82
C SER A 47 22.19 -10.88 -6.18
N GLU A 48 22.01 -11.82 -5.26
CA GLU A 48 20.90 -11.86 -4.33
C GLU A 48 21.03 -10.58 -3.54
N ALA A 49 20.39 -9.53 -4.06
CA ALA A 49 20.13 -8.33 -3.30
C ALA A 49 19.41 -8.85 -2.06
N ALA A 50 20.15 -8.91 -0.95
CA ALA A 50 19.60 -9.27 0.33
C ALA A 50 18.53 -8.22 0.59
N PHE A 51 17.28 -8.57 0.27
CA PHE A 51 16.13 -7.76 0.60
C PHE A 51 16.27 -7.53 2.10
N PRO A 52 16.39 -6.27 2.57
CA PRO A 52 16.51 -6.01 3.99
C PRO A 52 15.32 -6.73 4.64
N ARG A 53 15.62 -7.59 5.61
CA ARG A 53 14.63 -8.42 6.27
C ARG A 53 13.58 -7.47 6.82
N SER A 54 12.43 -7.38 6.16
CA SER A 54 11.39 -6.43 6.50
C SER A 54 11.09 -6.60 7.98
N GLU A 55 11.25 -5.54 8.77
CA GLU A 55 10.82 -5.58 10.16
C GLU A 55 9.34 -6.00 10.15
N PRO A 56 8.93 -6.90 11.07
CA PRO A 56 7.53 -7.31 11.13
C PRO A 56 6.67 -6.05 11.26
N LEU A 57 5.74 -5.89 10.30
CA LEU A 57 4.73 -4.84 10.38
C LEU A 57 4.01 -4.99 11.74
N PRO A 58 3.65 -3.88 12.40
CA PRO A 58 2.86 -3.95 13.62
C PRO A 58 1.57 -4.76 13.38
N ASP A 59 1.05 -5.40 14.42
CA ASP A 59 -0.10 -6.32 14.35
C ASP A 59 -1.34 -5.73 13.64
N ALA A 60 -1.48 -4.40 13.61
CA ALA A 60 -2.47 -3.70 12.82
C ALA A 60 -1.89 -2.40 12.24
N VAL A 61 -2.28 -2.08 10.99
CA VAL A 61 -1.96 -0.82 10.32
C VAL A 61 -3.28 -0.17 9.94
N ASP A 62 -3.62 0.94 10.58
CA ASP A 62 -4.90 1.63 10.33
C ASP A 62 -4.89 2.38 8.98
N ALA A 63 -3.71 2.87 8.56
CA ALA A 63 -3.58 3.64 7.33
C ALA A 63 -2.22 3.47 6.64
N VAL A 64 -2.25 3.40 5.32
CA VAL A 64 -1.10 3.55 4.42
C VAL A 64 -1.17 4.93 3.78
N TYR A 65 -0.11 5.71 3.99
CA TYR A 65 0.02 7.06 3.43
C TYR A 65 1.26 7.20 2.55
N ALA A 66 1.10 7.86 1.39
CA ALA A 66 2.21 8.17 0.47
C ALA A 66 2.24 9.64 0.04
N CYS A 67 3.42 10.26 0.11
CA CYS A 67 3.67 11.61 -0.42
C CYS A 67 4.12 11.56 -1.87
N ASN A 68 3.54 12.39 -2.74
CA ASN A 68 3.98 12.55 -4.14
C ASN A 68 4.05 11.21 -4.91
N LEU A 69 3.02 10.38 -4.75
CA LEU A 69 2.96 9.03 -5.31
C LEU A 69 2.76 9.08 -6.84
N PRO A 70 3.71 8.56 -7.64
CA PRO A 70 3.58 8.50 -9.09
C PRO A 70 2.48 7.52 -9.52
N ALA A 71 1.90 7.71 -10.70
CA ALA A 71 0.79 6.93 -11.23
C ALA A 71 1.06 5.43 -11.28
N GLU A 72 2.27 5.03 -11.69
CA GLU A 72 2.68 3.62 -11.77
C GLU A 72 2.58 2.90 -10.41
N LEU A 73 2.78 3.63 -9.31
CA LEU A 73 2.76 3.07 -7.96
C LEU A 73 1.39 3.16 -7.27
N GLN A 74 0.43 3.89 -7.81
CA GLN A 74 -0.89 4.04 -7.17
C GLN A 74 -1.61 2.70 -7.02
N ARG A 75 -1.64 1.89 -8.08
CA ARG A 75 -2.26 0.55 -8.04
C ARG A 75 -1.62 -0.39 -7.02
N PRO A 76 -0.28 -0.60 -7.01
CA PRO A 76 0.35 -1.48 -6.03
C PRO A 76 0.23 -0.94 -4.60
N THR A 77 0.23 0.39 -4.38
CA THR A 77 -0.02 0.96 -3.05
C THR A 77 -1.45 0.66 -2.55
N VAL A 78 -2.46 0.77 -3.42
CA VAL A 78 -3.84 0.40 -3.06
C VAL A 78 -3.95 -1.10 -2.76
N ALA A 79 -3.29 -1.96 -3.54
CA ALA A 79 -3.26 -3.40 -3.31
C ALA A 79 -2.56 -3.76 -1.99
N LEU A 80 -1.52 -3.02 -1.61
CA LEU A 80 -0.88 -3.17 -0.30
C LEU A 80 -1.84 -2.80 0.83
N ALA A 81 -2.50 -1.64 0.74
CA ALA A 81 -3.47 -1.22 1.75
C ALA A 81 -4.63 -2.23 1.88
N GLU A 82 -5.05 -2.85 0.79
CA GLU A 82 -6.04 -3.93 0.82
C GLU A 82 -5.58 -5.16 1.60
N ARG A 83 -4.33 -5.58 1.40
CA ARG A 83 -3.75 -6.73 2.13
C ARG A 83 -3.60 -6.46 3.63
N LEU A 84 -3.49 -5.20 4.03
CA LEU A 84 -3.35 -4.76 5.41
C LEU A 84 -4.70 -4.37 6.05
N ASP A 85 -5.79 -4.42 5.28
CA ASP A 85 -7.10 -3.87 5.65
C ASP A 85 -7.05 -2.42 6.16
N ALA A 86 -6.16 -1.62 5.56
CA ALA A 86 -5.88 -0.25 5.98
C ALA A 86 -6.57 0.79 5.09
N ALA A 87 -6.76 1.99 5.62
CA ALA A 87 -7.04 3.17 4.79
C ALA A 87 -5.89 3.42 3.80
N CYS A 88 -6.19 3.99 2.64
CA CYS A 88 -5.19 4.31 1.62
C CYS A 88 -5.31 5.76 1.19
N LEU A 89 -4.28 6.54 1.51
CA LEU A 89 -4.25 7.99 1.31
C LEU A 89 -2.96 8.37 0.58
N PHE A 90 -3.02 9.23 -0.42
CA PHE A 90 -1.81 9.73 -1.07
C PHE A 90 -1.97 11.14 -1.62
N THR A 91 -0.84 11.81 -1.83
CA THR A 91 -0.75 13.04 -2.61
C THR A 91 -0.02 12.74 -3.92
N THR A 92 -0.28 13.53 -4.96
CA THR A 92 0.47 13.46 -6.23
C THR A 92 1.22 14.77 -6.45
N LEU A 93 2.16 14.80 -7.39
CA LEU A 93 2.88 16.01 -7.78
C LEU A 93 2.00 17.06 -8.49
N GLY A 94 0.70 16.79 -8.66
CA GLY A 94 -0.28 17.72 -9.24
C GLY A 94 -0.38 17.67 -10.77
N PHE A 95 0.50 16.93 -11.45
CA PHE A 95 0.49 16.78 -12.92
C PHE A 95 -0.07 15.44 -13.42
N GLU A 96 -0.39 14.53 -12.49
CA GLU A 96 -0.85 13.19 -12.80
C GLU A 96 -2.31 13.01 -12.41
N GLU A 97 -3.13 12.49 -13.33
CA GLU A 97 -4.49 12.06 -13.03
C GLU A 97 -4.44 10.70 -12.31
N PRO A 98 -5.19 10.52 -11.19
CA PRO A 98 -5.21 9.25 -10.49
C PRO A 98 -5.71 8.11 -11.38
N THR A 99 -4.89 7.06 -11.50
CA THR A 99 -5.21 5.85 -12.28
C THR A 99 -6.17 4.91 -11.52
N VAL A 100 -6.32 5.14 -10.21
CA VAL A 100 -7.23 4.42 -9.33
C VAL A 100 -8.42 5.28 -8.96
N ARG A 101 -9.54 4.64 -8.58
CA ARG A 101 -10.72 5.37 -8.09
C ARG A 101 -10.37 6.04 -6.76
N VAL A 102 -10.56 7.36 -6.67
CA VAL A 102 -10.23 8.14 -5.48
C VAL A 102 -11.29 9.19 -5.18
N ARG A 103 -11.43 9.51 -3.90
CA ARG A 103 -12.10 10.71 -3.42
C ARG A 103 -11.05 11.80 -3.16
N ARG A 104 -11.35 13.04 -3.55
CA ARG A 104 -10.46 14.18 -3.35
C ARG A 104 -10.88 14.92 -2.08
N ARG A 105 -9.95 15.18 -1.17
CA ARG A 105 -10.13 16.05 -0.01
C ARG A 105 -9.09 17.17 -0.07
N SER A 106 -9.52 18.41 0.16
CA SER A 106 -8.61 19.56 0.28
C SER A 106 -8.23 19.74 1.74
N ILE A 107 -6.94 19.67 2.06
CA ILE A 107 -6.42 19.79 3.43
C ILE A 107 -5.21 20.73 3.39
N GLY A 108 -5.24 21.82 4.16
CA GLY A 108 -4.09 22.71 4.32
C GLY A 108 -3.54 23.32 3.03
N GLY A 109 -4.34 23.41 1.96
CA GLY A 109 -3.90 23.89 0.64
C GLY A 109 -3.35 22.82 -0.30
N THR A 110 -3.35 21.55 0.11
CA THR A 110 -2.96 20.41 -0.72
C THR A 110 -4.16 19.49 -0.99
N THR A 111 -4.15 18.83 -2.16
CA THR A 111 -5.15 17.81 -2.50
C THR A 111 -4.70 16.45 -2.00
N LEU A 112 -5.45 15.89 -1.06
CA LEU A 112 -5.31 14.52 -0.60
C LEU A 112 -6.26 13.62 -1.39
N TYR A 113 -5.71 12.56 -1.98
CA TYR A 113 -6.47 11.52 -2.66
C TYR A 113 -6.69 10.35 -1.70
N VAL A 114 -7.95 9.99 -1.50
CA VAL A 114 -8.37 8.88 -0.64
C VAL A 114 -8.83 7.75 -1.55
N ALA A 115 -8.04 6.69 -1.66
CA ALA A 115 -8.37 5.50 -2.46
C ALA A 115 -9.18 4.49 -1.65
N ARG A 116 -8.89 4.37 -0.35
CA ARG A 116 -9.68 3.59 0.60
C ARG A 116 -9.89 4.43 1.85
N GLU A 117 -11.15 4.56 2.25
CA GLU A 117 -11.47 5.02 3.61
C GLU A 117 -11.25 3.81 4.54
N GLU A 118 -10.76 4.04 5.75
CA GLU A 118 -10.94 3.02 6.79
C GLU A 118 -12.43 2.73 6.83
N THR A 119 -12.82 1.47 6.64
CA THR A 119 -14.12 1.05 7.14
C THR A 119 -13.98 1.16 8.63
N GLY A 120 -14.22 2.35 9.17
CA GLY A 120 -14.40 2.55 10.59
C GLY A 120 -15.36 1.46 10.97
N VAL A 121 -14.87 0.48 11.72
CA VAL A 121 -15.75 -0.44 12.42
C VAL A 121 -16.54 0.53 13.27
N ASP A 122 -17.74 0.85 12.80
CA ASP A 122 -18.77 1.46 13.61
C ASP A 122 -18.92 0.45 14.74
N ASN A 123 -18.13 0.65 15.81
CA ASN A 123 -18.41 0.08 17.11
C ASN A 123 -19.70 0.77 17.50
N GLY A 124 -20.78 0.28 16.90
CA GLY A 124 -22.13 0.74 17.05
C GLY A 124 -22.54 0.46 18.47
N GLU A 125 -22.07 1.30 19.39
CA GLU A 125 -22.89 1.74 20.49
C GLU A 125 -24.03 2.52 19.85
N THR A 126 -24.98 1.75 19.29
CA THR A 126 -26.27 2.29 18.93
C THR A 126 -26.87 2.75 20.25
N CYS A 127 -26.71 4.03 20.56
CA CYS A 127 -27.55 4.73 21.52
C CYS A 127 -28.98 4.71 20.97
N ARG A 128 -29.64 3.55 21.05
CA ARG A 128 -31.09 3.46 20.92
C ARG A 128 -31.66 3.89 22.25
N ARG A 129 -32.12 5.14 22.22
CA ARG A 129 -32.98 5.80 23.21
C ARG A 129 -34.22 4.97 23.53
#